data_AF-A0AAJ0AQ01-F1
#
_entry.id   AF-A0AAJ0AQ01-F1
#
_cell.length_a   1.000
_cell.length_b   1.000
_cell.length_c   1.000
_cell.angle_alpha   90.00
_cell.angle_beta   90.00
_cell.angle_gamma   90.00
#
_symmetry.space_group_name_H-M   'P 1'
#
loop_
_entity.id
_entity.type
_entity.pdbx_description
1 polymer ?
#
loop_
_entity_poly.entity_id
_entity_poly.type
_entity_poly.pdbx_seq_one_letter_code
_entity_poly.pdbx_strand_id
1 'polypeptide(L)'
;MTSEERTRNQITTSHFLCGDRFNPNNICTNCGHAGHWLGDCVFPDDNGTIMGCPVHNTKLHVFDDRPDLPYMTLQQRVTALVVRRRNEPAIRSRKPWIELVKETMGQGLEELVWAPSVWTQEFVVRMIHDRKALQPWLDFDYGQDLVSKLPVNPETQGDLESLLQKSLLWDQVHMPVRQAR
;
A
#
# COMPACT_ATOMS: atom_id res chain seq x y z
N MET A 1 23.74 -15.50 -10.89
CA MET A 1 23.56 -14.27 -10.09
C MET A 1 24.92 -13.77 -9.67
N THR A 2 25.36 -12.67 -10.28
CA THR A 2 26.69 -12.09 -10.04
C THR A 2 26.67 -11.19 -8.79
N SER A 3 27.84 -10.92 -8.21
CA SER A 3 28.01 -9.98 -7.10
C SER A 3 27.51 -8.58 -7.46
N GLU A 4 27.67 -8.17 -8.73
CA GLU A 4 27.18 -6.90 -9.27
C GLU A 4 25.65 -6.80 -9.31
N GLU A 5 24.93 -7.90 -9.57
CA GLU A 5 23.46 -7.94 -9.49
C GLU A 5 22.98 -7.84 -8.03
N ARG A 6 23.73 -8.41 -7.08
CA ARG A 6 23.44 -8.27 -5.64
C ARG A 6 23.69 -6.85 -5.13
N THR A 7 24.74 -6.19 -5.61
CA THR A 7 25.06 -4.79 -5.26
C THR A 7 24.08 -3.81 -5.90
N ARG A 8 23.61 -4.06 -7.13
CA ARG A 8 22.51 -3.28 -7.76
C ARG A 8 21.22 -3.40 -6.96
N ASN A 9 20.91 -4.60 -6.47
CA ASN A 9 19.74 -4.84 -5.62
C ASN A 9 19.86 -4.17 -4.24
N GLN A 10 21.06 -4.11 -3.63
CA GLN A 10 21.28 -3.38 -2.38
C GLN A 10 21.16 -1.85 -2.54
N ILE A 11 21.59 -1.32 -3.69
CA ILE A 11 21.48 0.12 -4.00
C ILE A 11 20.01 0.51 -4.26
N THR A 12 19.19 -0.38 -4.83
CA THR A 12 17.77 -0.10 -5.00
C THR A 12 17.01 -0.02 -3.67
N THR A 13 17.40 -0.78 -2.63
CA THR A 13 16.61 -0.87 -1.38
C THR A 13 16.76 0.29 -0.41
N SER A 14 17.87 1.04 -0.43
CA SER A 14 18.00 2.27 0.36
C SER A 14 17.40 3.49 -0.36
N HIS A 15 17.47 3.53 -1.71
CA HIS A 15 16.80 4.56 -2.52
C HIS A 15 15.27 4.35 -2.57
N PHE A 16 14.78 3.11 -2.40
CA PHE A 16 13.35 2.77 -2.44
C PHE A 16 12.48 3.45 -1.37
N LEU A 17 13.08 3.89 -0.26
CA LEU A 17 12.36 4.55 0.83
C LEU A 17 12.49 6.09 0.83
N CYS A 18 13.45 6.65 0.06
CA CYS A 18 13.84 8.06 0.17
C CYS A 18 14.07 8.82 -1.16
N GLY A 19 14.13 8.17 -2.32
CA GLY A 19 14.41 8.86 -3.60
C GLY A 19 13.17 9.28 -4.38
N ASP A 20 13.16 10.53 -4.87
CA ASP A 20 12.41 11.13 -6.01
C ASP A 20 11.00 10.60 -6.38
N ARG A 21 10.25 9.98 -5.45
CA ARG A 21 8.96 9.34 -5.77
C ARG A 21 7.87 10.32 -6.15
N PHE A 22 8.00 11.56 -5.72
CA PHE A 22 7.16 12.69 -6.11
C PHE A 22 7.79 13.54 -7.22
N ASN A 23 8.75 12.99 -7.99
CA ASN A 23 9.26 13.71 -9.15
C ASN A 23 8.10 14.08 -10.08
N PRO A 24 8.02 15.33 -10.57
CA PRO A 24 7.02 15.71 -11.57
C PRO A 24 7.02 14.84 -12.83
N ASN A 25 8.15 14.23 -13.18
CA ASN A 25 8.31 13.35 -14.35
C ASN A 25 7.93 11.88 -14.07
N ASN A 26 7.68 11.50 -12.82
CA ASN A 26 7.22 10.16 -12.52
C ASN A 26 5.81 9.95 -13.04
N ILE A 27 5.57 8.85 -13.74
CA ILE A 27 4.23 8.45 -14.17
C ILE A 27 3.78 7.25 -13.32
N CYS A 28 2.67 7.42 -12.61
CA CYS A 28 2.08 6.36 -11.82
C CYS A 28 1.46 5.30 -12.72
N THR A 29 1.91 4.05 -12.63
CA THR A 29 1.32 2.97 -13.46
C THR A 29 -0.07 2.55 -13.00
N ASN A 30 -0.52 3.00 -11.83
CA ASN A 30 -1.87 2.76 -11.38
C ASN A 30 -2.91 3.69 -12.04
N CYS A 31 -2.78 5.00 -11.85
CA CYS A 31 -3.75 5.97 -12.36
C CYS A 31 -3.34 6.65 -13.68
N GLY A 32 -2.07 6.53 -14.09
CA GLY A 32 -1.53 7.19 -15.27
C GLY A 32 -1.15 8.66 -15.07
N HIS A 33 -1.38 9.25 -13.90
CA HIS A 33 -1.01 10.64 -13.62
C HIS A 33 0.47 10.80 -13.33
N ALA A 34 0.98 11.99 -13.63
CA ALA A 34 2.35 12.38 -13.33
C ALA A 34 2.53 12.78 -11.84
N GLY A 35 3.77 12.95 -11.39
CA GLY A 35 4.08 13.51 -10.07
C GLY A 35 4.13 12.50 -8.92
N HIS A 36 3.89 11.20 -9.14
CA HIS A 36 4.00 10.18 -8.10
C HIS A 36 4.23 8.77 -8.64
N TRP A 37 4.63 7.84 -7.77
CA TRP A 37 4.66 6.40 -8.05
C TRP A 37 3.41 5.69 -7.53
N LEU A 38 3.15 4.49 -8.07
CA LEU A 38 2.06 3.62 -7.64
C LEU A 38 1.96 3.43 -6.12
N GLY A 39 3.10 3.33 -5.43
CA GLY A 39 3.13 3.14 -3.97
C GLY A 39 2.64 4.33 -3.14
N ASP A 40 2.43 5.49 -3.76
CA ASP A 40 1.86 6.70 -3.15
C ASP A 40 0.51 7.07 -3.81
N CYS A 41 -0.03 6.22 -4.69
CA CYS A 41 -1.25 6.51 -5.43
C CYS A 41 -2.48 6.37 -4.53
N VAL A 42 -3.39 7.35 -4.55
CA VAL A 42 -4.64 7.31 -3.77
C VAL A 42 -5.86 6.92 -4.61
N PHE A 43 -5.69 6.77 -5.93
CA PHE A 43 -6.74 6.44 -6.88
C PHE A 43 -6.99 4.92 -6.91
N PRO A 44 -8.08 4.40 -6.35
CA PRO A 44 -8.34 2.97 -6.29
C PRO A 44 -8.80 2.40 -7.64
N ASP A 45 -8.70 1.08 -7.78
CA ASP A 45 -9.44 0.34 -8.81
C ASP A 45 -10.88 0.04 -8.37
N ASP A 46 -11.65 -0.60 -9.25
CA ASP A 46 -13.07 -0.94 -9.01
C ASP A 46 -13.27 -1.85 -7.79
N ASN A 47 -12.22 -2.55 -7.36
CA ASN A 47 -12.24 -3.37 -6.16
C ASN A 47 -11.83 -2.58 -4.92
N GLY A 48 -11.65 -1.27 -4.96
CA GLY A 48 -11.26 -0.46 -3.81
C GLY A 48 -9.80 -0.63 -3.37
N THR A 49 -8.94 -1.16 -4.23
CA THR A 49 -7.52 -1.45 -3.95
C THR A 49 -6.60 -0.76 -4.96
N ILE A 50 -5.29 -0.77 -4.73
CA ILE A 50 -4.30 -0.42 -5.75
C ILE A 50 -3.69 -1.69 -6.32
N MET A 51 -3.83 -1.90 -7.62
CA MET A 51 -3.26 -3.04 -8.32
C MET A 51 -1.86 -2.71 -8.85
N GLY A 52 -0.88 -3.53 -8.47
CA GLY A 52 0.49 -3.51 -8.99
C GLY A 52 1.54 -3.68 -7.90
N CYS A 53 2.80 -3.44 -8.26
CA CYS A 53 3.92 -3.45 -7.35
C CYS A 53 4.30 -2.01 -6.94
N PRO A 54 4.11 -1.62 -5.66
CA PRO A 54 4.36 -0.26 -5.18
C PRO A 54 5.83 0.14 -5.23
N VAL A 55 6.74 -0.84 -5.22
CA VAL A 55 8.18 -0.60 -5.21
C VAL A 55 8.78 -0.58 -6.62
N HIS A 56 8.24 -1.30 -7.59
CA HIS A 56 8.70 -1.22 -9.00
C HIS A 56 7.89 -0.24 -9.86
N ASN A 57 6.87 0.42 -9.29
CA ASN A 57 5.93 1.26 -10.02
C ASN A 57 5.42 0.57 -11.30
N THR A 58 4.92 -0.66 -11.20
CA THR A 58 4.45 -1.44 -12.36
C THR A 58 3.18 -2.21 -12.06
N LYS A 59 2.39 -2.49 -13.10
CA LYS A 59 1.22 -3.39 -13.08
C LYS A 59 1.53 -4.79 -13.63
N LEU A 60 2.76 -5.05 -14.09
CA LEU A 60 3.15 -6.35 -14.66
C LEU A 60 3.13 -7.49 -13.63
N HIS A 61 3.25 -7.16 -12.35
CA HIS A 61 3.18 -8.12 -11.25
C HIS A 61 2.66 -7.41 -10.00
N VAL A 62 2.05 -8.17 -9.06
CA VAL A 62 1.67 -7.63 -7.75
C VAL A 62 2.86 -7.66 -6.79
N PHE A 63 2.72 -7.01 -5.63
CA PHE A 63 3.76 -7.01 -4.59
C PHE A 63 4.21 -8.43 -4.21
N ASP A 64 3.27 -9.38 -4.11
CA ASP A 64 3.57 -10.75 -3.69
C ASP A 64 4.31 -11.61 -4.73
N ASP A 65 4.36 -11.18 -5.99
CA ASP A 65 5.01 -11.90 -7.10
C ASP A 65 6.47 -11.44 -7.31
N ARG A 66 6.95 -10.53 -6.46
CA ARG A 66 8.30 -10.00 -6.51
C ARG A 66 9.34 -11.12 -6.32
N PRO A 67 10.32 -11.27 -7.23
CA PRO A 67 11.42 -12.23 -7.07
C PRO A 67 12.25 -12.00 -5.81
N ASP A 68 12.33 -10.76 -5.35
CA ASP A 68 13.14 -10.36 -4.20
C ASP A 68 12.36 -10.25 -2.89
N LEU A 69 11.05 -10.53 -2.89
CA LEU A 69 10.23 -10.54 -1.68
C LEU A 69 10.83 -11.39 -0.54
N PRO A 70 11.43 -12.58 -0.79
CA PRO A 70 12.05 -13.37 0.27
C PRO A 70 13.28 -12.71 0.92
N TYR A 71 13.88 -11.72 0.25
CA TYR A 71 15.04 -10.98 0.75
C TYR A 71 14.65 -9.65 1.39
N MET A 72 13.38 -9.25 1.33
CA MET A 72 12.90 -8.02 1.97
C MET A 72 12.75 -8.22 3.49
N THR A 73 13.27 -7.28 4.26
CA THR A 73 13.08 -7.27 5.71
C THR A 73 11.60 -7.06 6.06
N LEU A 74 11.19 -7.40 7.29
CA LEU A 74 9.84 -7.08 7.76
C LEU A 74 9.58 -5.56 7.68
N GLN A 75 10.53 -4.75 8.13
CA GLN A 75 10.44 -3.28 8.07
C GLN A 75 10.20 -2.77 6.64
N GLN A 76 10.86 -3.33 5.62
CA GLN A 76 10.65 -2.93 4.23
C GLN A 76 9.24 -3.29 3.74
N ARG A 77 8.75 -4.49 4.08
CA ARG A 77 7.41 -4.96 3.69
C ARG A 77 6.31 -4.13 4.36
N VAL A 78 6.45 -3.88 5.67
CA VAL A 78 5.55 -3.02 6.47
C VAL A 78 5.58 -1.58 5.97
N THR A 79 6.75 -1.07 5.60
CA THR A 79 6.84 0.28 5.06
C THR A 79 6.09 0.43 3.74
N ALA A 80 6.23 -0.54 2.84
CA ALA A 80 5.58 -0.51 1.53
C ALA A 80 4.05 -0.73 1.59
N LEU A 81 3.57 -1.60 2.48
CA LEU A 81 2.16 -2.02 2.50
C LEU A 81 1.32 -1.38 3.62
N VAL A 82 1.95 -0.89 4.68
CA VAL A 82 1.24 -0.34 5.85
C VAL A 82 1.61 1.13 6.06
N VAL A 83 2.87 1.43 6.41
CA VAL A 83 3.30 2.77 6.85
C VAL A 83 2.99 3.83 5.80
N ARG A 84 3.34 3.56 4.55
CA ARG A 84 3.14 4.51 3.45
C ARG A 84 1.72 4.53 2.91
N ARG A 85 0.88 3.58 3.31
CA ARG A 85 -0.50 3.43 2.85
C ARG A 85 -1.50 3.87 3.91
N ARG A 86 -1.02 4.55 4.96
CA ARG A 86 -1.87 5.04 6.02
C ARG A 86 -2.84 6.08 5.48
N ASN A 87 -4.10 5.92 5.85
CA ASN A 87 -5.18 6.77 5.37
C ASN A 87 -5.33 6.79 3.84
N GLU A 88 -4.93 5.69 3.18
CA GLU A 88 -5.00 5.51 1.73
C GLU A 88 -5.53 4.11 1.40
N PRO A 89 -5.98 3.84 0.14
CA PRO A 89 -6.39 2.49 -0.27
C PRO A 89 -5.28 1.45 -0.09
N ALA A 90 -5.65 0.22 0.23
CA ALA A 90 -4.68 -0.87 0.36
C ALA A 90 -4.01 -1.21 -0.98
N ILE A 91 -2.70 -1.52 -0.95
CA ILE A 91 -2.05 -2.23 -2.06
C ILE A 91 -2.56 -3.67 -2.07
N ARG A 92 -2.94 -4.15 -3.25
CA ARG A 92 -3.38 -5.52 -3.47
C ARG A 92 -2.31 -6.52 -3.03
N SER A 93 -2.68 -7.40 -2.10
CA SER A 93 -1.77 -8.37 -1.48
C SER A 93 -2.48 -9.69 -1.18
N ARG A 94 -1.80 -10.83 -1.37
CA ARG A 94 -2.29 -12.16 -0.97
C ARG A 94 -2.30 -12.35 0.55
N LYS A 95 -1.58 -11.52 1.29
CA LYS A 95 -1.62 -11.43 2.74
C LYS A 95 -2.36 -10.17 3.19
N PRO A 96 -3.20 -10.24 4.24
CA PRO A 96 -3.85 -9.06 4.75
C PRO A 96 -2.83 -8.19 5.47
N TRP A 97 -2.92 -6.88 5.30
CA TRP A 97 -1.93 -5.95 5.89
C TRP A 97 -1.93 -6.01 7.43
N ILE A 98 -3.03 -6.44 8.06
CA ILE A 98 -3.11 -6.60 9.52
C ILE A 98 -2.18 -7.73 10.03
N GLU A 99 -1.88 -8.72 9.19
CA GLU A 99 -0.89 -9.76 9.51
C GLU A 99 0.50 -9.14 9.66
N LEU A 100 0.87 -8.19 8.80
CA LEU A 100 2.14 -7.47 8.90
C LEU A 100 2.21 -6.62 10.18
N VAL A 101 1.09 -6.01 10.60
CA VAL A 101 1.02 -5.28 11.88
C VAL A 101 1.28 -6.24 13.05
N LYS A 102 0.64 -7.42 13.05
CA LYS A 102 0.87 -8.45 14.07
C LYS A 102 2.33 -8.91 14.12
N GLU A 103 2.92 -9.19 12.96
CA GLU A 103 4.33 -9.59 12.84
C GLU A 103 5.26 -8.48 13.38
N THR A 104 4.94 -7.22 13.11
CA THR A 104 5.72 -6.05 13.55
C THR A 104 5.69 -5.88 15.06
N MET A 105 4.52 -5.98 15.68
CA MET A 105 4.39 -5.96 17.14
C MET A 105 5.14 -7.13 17.80
N GLY A 106 5.10 -8.33 17.18
CA GLY A 106 5.87 -9.49 17.65
C GLY A 106 7.39 -9.30 17.62
N GLN A 107 7.90 -8.30 16.89
CA GLN A 107 9.32 -7.95 16.84
C GLN A 107 9.67 -6.69 17.65
N GLY A 108 8.72 -6.11 18.39
CA GLY A 108 8.94 -4.87 19.15
C GLY A 108 9.19 -3.64 18.28
N LEU A 109 8.56 -3.58 17.11
CA LEU A 109 8.67 -2.50 16.13
C LEU A 109 7.35 -1.72 15.98
N GLU A 110 6.49 -1.74 17.01
CA GLU A 110 5.15 -1.13 16.99
C GLU A 110 5.14 0.36 16.62
N GLU A 111 6.24 1.10 16.86
CA GLU A 111 6.38 2.50 16.47
C GLU A 111 6.24 2.71 14.95
N LEU A 112 6.49 1.68 14.15
CA LEU A 112 6.32 1.72 12.71
C LEU A 112 4.86 1.68 12.27
N VAL A 113 3.92 1.21 13.10
CA VAL A 113 2.57 0.82 12.63
C VAL A 113 1.42 1.52 13.36
N TRP A 114 1.59 2.76 13.81
CA TRP A 114 0.55 3.54 14.49
C TRP A 114 -0.64 3.98 13.58
N ALA A 115 -1.80 4.24 14.22
CA ALA A 115 -3.08 4.55 13.57
C ALA A 115 -3.31 6.05 13.28
N PRO A 116 -4.10 6.45 12.26
CA PRO A 116 -4.95 5.60 11.41
C PRO A 116 -4.13 4.76 10.42
N SER A 117 -4.61 3.53 10.19
CA SER A 117 -3.94 2.59 9.29
C SER A 117 -4.51 2.69 7.86
N VAL A 118 -4.14 1.72 7.03
CA VAL A 118 -4.60 1.52 5.66
C VAL A 118 -6.13 1.49 5.59
N TRP A 119 -6.74 1.98 4.52
CA TRP A 119 -8.19 1.81 4.32
C TRP A 119 -8.55 0.36 3.98
N THR A 120 -9.66 -0.12 4.56
CA THR A 120 -10.33 -1.34 4.11
C THR A 120 -10.92 -1.18 2.71
N GLN A 121 -11.01 -2.29 2.00
CA GLN A 121 -11.62 -2.40 0.69
C GLN A 121 -13.06 -1.87 0.68
N GLU A 122 -13.86 -2.25 1.66
CA GLU A 122 -15.28 -1.90 1.76
C GLU A 122 -15.49 -0.39 1.92
N PHE A 123 -14.60 0.28 2.66
CA PHE A 123 -14.64 1.73 2.83
C PHE A 123 -14.42 2.43 1.49
N VAL A 124 -13.46 1.97 0.70
CA VAL A 124 -13.17 2.53 -0.62
C VAL A 124 -14.28 2.23 -1.62
N VAL A 125 -14.75 0.99 -1.69
CA VAL A 125 -15.86 0.57 -2.56
C VAL A 125 -17.13 1.38 -2.26
N ARG A 126 -17.41 1.68 -0.98
CA ARG A 126 -18.52 2.57 -0.60
C ARG A 126 -18.36 3.96 -1.20
N MET A 127 -17.16 4.56 -1.12
CA MET A 127 -16.89 5.87 -1.72
C MET A 127 -16.98 5.86 -3.25
N ILE A 128 -16.61 4.75 -3.90
CA ILE A 128 -16.74 4.61 -5.36
C ILE A 128 -18.22 4.60 -5.77
N HIS A 129 -19.06 3.85 -5.05
CA HIS A 129 -20.47 3.66 -5.45
C HIS A 129 -21.44 4.72 -4.93
N ASP A 130 -21.10 5.42 -3.84
CA ASP A 130 -21.95 6.49 -3.33
C ASP A 130 -21.81 7.75 -4.20
N ARG A 131 -22.85 8.03 -5.00
CA ARG A 131 -22.90 9.21 -5.88
C ARG A 131 -22.82 10.54 -5.14
N LYS A 132 -23.07 10.55 -3.82
CA LYS A 132 -22.95 11.74 -2.97
C LYS A 132 -21.61 11.80 -2.25
N ALA A 133 -20.83 10.72 -2.23
CA ALA A 133 -19.52 10.73 -1.62
C ALA A 133 -18.55 11.53 -2.48
N LEU A 134 -17.78 12.39 -1.82
CA LEU A 134 -16.57 12.95 -2.41
C LEU A 134 -15.62 11.80 -2.70
N GLN A 135 -15.09 11.75 -3.91
CA GLN A 135 -14.03 10.83 -4.32
C GLN A 135 -12.70 11.58 -4.17
N PRO A 136 -12.06 11.53 -2.99
CA PRO A 136 -10.97 12.45 -2.64
C PRO A 136 -9.76 12.31 -3.56
N TRP A 137 -9.58 11.15 -4.20
CA TRP A 137 -8.51 10.89 -5.15
C TRP A 137 -8.62 11.64 -6.47
N LEU A 138 -9.77 12.23 -6.80
CA LEU A 138 -9.94 13.05 -8.01
C LEU A 138 -9.32 14.44 -7.85
N ASP A 139 -9.29 14.96 -6.62
CA ASP A 139 -8.83 16.31 -6.30
C ASP A 139 -7.54 16.31 -5.45
N PHE A 140 -6.88 15.15 -5.33
CA PHE A 140 -5.67 15.01 -4.53
C PHE A 140 -4.44 15.44 -5.32
N ASP A 141 -3.76 16.49 -4.85
CA ASP A 141 -2.53 17.01 -5.43
C ASP A 141 -1.30 16.31 -4.84
N TYR A 142 -0.76 15.36 -5.59
CA TYR A 142 0.40 14.58 -5.18
C TYR A 142 1.64 15.47 -5.00
N GLY A 143 2.24 15.44 -3.81
CA GLY A 143 3.42 16.23 -3.46
C GLY A 143 3.11 17.57 -2.81
N GLN A 144 1.84 17.99 -2.79
CA GLN A 144 1.37 19.19 -2.07
C GLN A 144 0.39 18.85 -0.96
N ASP A 145 -0.60 18.01 -1.26
CA ASP A 145 -1.59 17.59 -0.28
C ASP A 145 -0.99 16.57 0.72
N LEU A 146 -1.34 16.76 1.99
CA LEU A 146 -1.06 15.78 3.04
C LEU A 146 -2.13 14.67 3.02
N VAL A 147 -1.73 13.44 3.33
CA VAL A 147 -2.66 12.30 3.47
C VAL A 147 -3.72 12.53 4.56
N SER A 148 -3.52 13.48 5.48
CA SER A 148 -4.52 13.89 6.47
C SER A 148 -5.73 14.62 5.87
N LYS A 149 -5.65 15.09 4.63
CA LYS A 149 -6.79 15.64 3.87
C LYS A 149 -7.77 14.54 3.44
N LEU A 150 -7.30 13.29 3.35
CA LEU A 150 -8.11 12.14 2.99
C LEU A 150 -9.01 11.70 4.16
N PRO A 151 -10.21 11.15 3.89
CA PRO A 151 -11.13 10.74 4.93
C PRO A 151 -10.58 9.58 5.76
N VAL A 152 -10.81 9.60 7.07
CA VAL A 152 -10.34 8.52 7.94
C VAL A 152 -11.32 7.36 7.91
N ASN A 153 -10.79 6.15 7.67
CA ASN A 153 -11.58 4.92 7.75
C ASN A 153 -11.84 4.56 9.22
N PRO A 154 -13.10 4.56 9.70
CA PRO A 154 -13.42 4.24 11.09
C PRO A 154 -13.00 2.84 11.53
N GLU A 155 -12.97 1.87 10.60
CA GLU A 155 -12.58 0.50 10.90
C GLU A 155 -11.09 0.34 11.18
N THR A 156 -10.27 1.31 10.78
CA THR A 156 -8.82 1.26 10.95
C THR A 156 -8.30 2.33 11.91
N GLN A 157 -9.21 2.87 12.73
CA GLN A 157 -8.93 3.66 13.92
C GLN A 157 -8.86 2.78 15.17
N GLY A 158 -8.15 3.29 16.19
CA GLY A 158 -7.94 2.65 17.48
C GLY A 158 -6.47 2.32 17.73
N ASP A 159 -6.20 1.74 18.89
CA ASP A 159 -4.90 1.16 19.20
C ASP A 159 -4.67 -0.16 18.43
N LEU A 160 -3.42 -0.61 18.39
CA LEU A 160 -3.04 -1.78 17.60
C LEU A 160 -3.69 -3.08 18.10
N GLU A 161 -3.87 -3.24 19.42
CA GLU A 161 -4.48 -4.44 19.98
C GLU A 161 -5.95 -4.53 19.54
N SER A 162 -6.67 -3.41 19.61
CA SER A 162 -8.05 -3.30 19.13
C SER A 162 -8.16 -3.65 17.63
N LEU A 163 -7.23 -3.19 16.80
CA LEU A 163 -7.21 -3.52 15.38
C LEU A 163 -7.00 -5.03 15.14
N LEU A 164 -6.08 -5.66 15.88
CA LEU A 164 -5.82 -7.10 15.74
C LEU A 164 -7.04 -7.98 16.04
N GLN A 165 -7.99 -7.51 16.85
CA GLN A 165 -9.23 -8.22 17.18
C GLN A 165 -10.33 -8.10 16.12
N LYS A 166 -10.20 -7.19 15.14
CA LYS A 166 -11.23 -7.00 14.11
C LYS A 166 -11.08 -8.05 13.01
N SER A 167 -11.95 -9.06 13.02
CA SER A 167 -11.95 -10.16 12.04
C SER A 167 -11.97 -9.67 10.59
N LEU A 168 -12.73 -8.60 10.31
CA LEU A 168 -12.84 -8.02 8.97
C LEU A 168 -11.50 -7.58 8.37
N LEU A 169 -10.52 -7.20 9.21
CA LEU A 169 -9.19 -6.78 8.75
C LEU A 169 -8.35 -7.96 8.26
N TRP A 170 -8.62 -9.17 8.78
CA TRP A 170 -7.97 -10.41 8.35
C TRP A 170 -8.50 -10.91 7.01
N ASP A 171 -9.71 -10.49 6.64
CA ASP A 171 -10.33 -10.81 5.36
C ASP A 171 -9.89 -9.87 4.21
N GLN A 172 -9.05 -8.87 4.51
CA GLN A 172 -8.51 -7.90 3.52
C GLN A 172 -7.41 -8.51 2.65
N VAL A 173 -7.72 -9.62 1.99
CA VAL A 173 -6.83 -10.36 1.10
C VAL A 173 -7.30 -10.28 -0.34
N HIS A 174 -6.33 -10.18 -1.24
CA HIS A 174 -6.57 -10.39 -2.66
C HIS A 174 -6.46 -11.87 -2.99
N MET A 175 -7.57 -12.44 -3.43
CA MET A 175 -7.61 -13.75 -4.05
C MET A 175 -7.28 -13.60 -5.54
N PRO A 176 -6.18 -14.20 -6.05
CA PRO A 176 -5.94 -14.24 -7.48
C PRO A 176 -7.15 -14.87 -8.17
N VAL A 177 -7.60 -14.27 -9.27
CA VAL A 177 -8.62 -14.88 -10.12
C VAL A 177 -8.12 -16.27 -10.47
N ARG A 178 -8.83 -17.32 -10.03
CA ARG A 178 -8.57 -18.68 -10.50
C ARG A 178 -8.66 -18.61 -12.01
N GLN A 179 -7.54 -18.80 -12.71
CA GLN A 179 -7.59 -18.98 -14.16
C GLN A 179 -8.58 -20.11 -14.41
N ALA A 180 -9.68 -19.81 -15.11
CA ALA A 180 -10.59 -20.84 -15.58
C ALA A 180 -9.72 -21.84 -16.36
N ARG A 181 -9.69 -23.08 -15.87
CA ARG A 181 -9.08 -24.20 -16.58
C ARG A 181 -9.91 -24.51 -17.82
#